data_AF-A0A7M5XAK1-F1
#
_entry.id   AF-A0A7M5XAK1-F1
#
_cell.length_a   1.000
_cell.length_b   1.000
_cell.length_c   1.000
_cell.angle_alpha   90.00
_cell.angle_beta   90.00
_cell.angle_gamma   90.00
#
_symmetry.space_group_name_H-M   'P 1'
#
loop_
_entity.id
_entity.type
_entity.pdbx_description
1 polymer ?
#
loop_
_entity_poly.entity_id
_entity_poly.type
_entity_poly.pdbx_seq_one_letter_code
_entity_poly.pdbx_strand_id
1 'polypeptide(L)'
;LVGTQQNLDLQSTLHPQRPTINQSEILLRPTRTNDPTRGQDIASSLLNDVLFYRQATLAPNTHKAYRTHRKTYLRFCSMLNISPAPVSTVHLCLYAAYLARFLLPQSVCVYISYVGL
;
A
#
# COMPACT_ATOMS: atom_id res chain seq x y z
N LEU A 1 16.36 38.63 24.94
CA LEU A 1 17.62 37.96 24.54
C LEU A 1 17.67 36.62 25.25
N VAL A 2 17.70 35.53 24.47
CA VAL A 2 18.43 34.25 24.70
C VAL A 2 18.24 33.60 26.08
N GLY A 3 17.82 32.36 26.28
CA GLY A 3 17.72 31.19 25.43
C GLY A 3 17.80 29.97 26.37
N THR A 4 16.88 29.03 26.23
CA THR A 4 16.89 27.73 26.92
C THR A 4 17.69 26.73 26.08
N GLN A 5 18.89 26.32 26.53
CA GLN A 5 19.60 25.12 26.07
C GLN A 5 19.08 23.93 26.90
N GLN A 6 18.37 22.92 26.34
CA GLN A 6 18.88 21.77 25.57
C GLN A 6 19.96 21.01 26.37
N ASN A 7 19.68 19.92 27.08
CA ASN A 7 19.27 18.57 26.63
C ASN A 7 20.25 17.97 25.61
N LEU A 8 21.00 16.95 26.02
CA LEU A 8 21.35 15.73 25.27
C LEU A 8 22.48 15.00 26.00
N ASP A 9 22.15 13.89 26.68
CA ASP A 9 22.81 12.60 26.43
C ASP A 9 22.08 11.52 27.23
N LEU A 10 21.52 10.54 26.54
CA LEU A 10 21.68 9.13 26.91
C LEU A 10 21.25 8.27 25.71
N GLN A 11 22.26 7.98 24.89
CA GLN A 11 22.55 6.71 24.22
C GLN A 11 21.38 5.73 24.04
N SER A 12 20.92 5.61 22.78
CA SER A 12 20.21 4.43 22.30
C SER A 12 21.16 3.60 21.44
N THR A 13 21.45 2.40 21.93
CA THR A 13 22.28 1.36 21.33
C THR A 13 21.61 0.82 20.06
N LEU A 14 22.16 1.20 18.90
CA LEU A 14 21.85 0.62 17.60
C LEU A 14 22.54 -0.75 17.46
N HIS A 15 21.74 -1.81 17.45
CA HIS A 15 22.12 -3.10 16.88
C HIS A 15 21.08 -3.50 15.84
N PRO A 16 21.41 -3.55 14.54
CA PRO A 16 20.51 -4.15 13.56
C PRO A 16 20.62 -5.68 13.65
N GLN A 17 19.60 -6.33 14.24
CA GLN A 17 19.44 -7.77 14.09
C GLN A 17 19.01 -8.08 12.65
N ARG A 18 19.91 -8.75 11.92
CA ARG A 18 19.68 -9.35 10.61
C ARG A 18 18.74 -10.55 10.81
N PRO A 19 17.58 -10.65 10.14
CA PRO A 19 16.78 -11.86 10.18
C PRO A 19 17.54 -12.99 9.49
N THR A 20 17.86 -14.02 10.25
CA THR A 20 18.39 -15.29 9.76
C THR A 20 17.30 -15.97 8.95
N ILE A 21 17.42 -15.97 7.61
CA ILE A 21 16.58 -16.80 6.74
C ILE A 21 16.96 -18.26 7.00
N ASN A 22 16.03 -19.01 7.58
CA ASN A 22 16.11 -20.45 7.71
C ASN A 22 16.02 -21.08 6.30
N GLN A 23 17.07 -21.79 5.88
CA GLN A 23 17.21 -22.40 4.55
C GLN A 23 16.33 -23.66 4.33
N SER A 24 15.34 -23.92 5.18
CA SER A 24 14.56 -25.17 5.16
C SER A 24 13.21 -25.11 4.43
N GLU A 25 12.84 -24.00 3.78
CA GLU A 25 11.58 -23.85 3.03
C GLU A 25 11.70 -23.96 1.50
N ILE A 26 12.72 -24.66 0.99
CA ILE A 26 12.90 -24.85 -0.48
C ILE A 26 12.08 -26.03 -1.03
N LEU A 27 11.45 -26.85 -0.18
CA LEU A 27 10.79 -28.07 -0.64
C LEU A 27 9.27 -27.97 -0.54
N LEU A 28 8.64 -27.38 -1.56
CA LEU A 28 7.27 -27.69 -2.05
C LEU A 28 7.01 -26.87 -3.33
N ARG A 29 7.84 -27.06 -4.36
CA ARG A 29 7.45 -26.69 -5.74
C ARG A 29 6.63 -27.83 -6.31
N PRO A 30 5.35 -27.62 -6.68
CA PRO A 30 4.56 -28.63 -7.37
C PRO A 30 5.21 -28.97 -8.72
N THR A 31 5.43 -30.26 -8.96
CA THR A 31 5.93 -30.81 -10.22
C THR A 31 4.97 -30.47 -11.36
N ARG A 32 5.48 -29.77 -12.38
CA ARG A 32 4.77 -29.41 -13.61
C ARG A 32 4.43 -30.66 -14.43
N THR A 33 3.22 -31.18 -14.31
CA THR A 33 2.56 -32.00 -15.35
C THR A 33 1.81 -31.08 -16.32
N ASN A 34 1.98 -31.35 -17.62
CA ASN A 34 1.45 -30.54 -18.72
C ASN A 34 0.07 -31.09 -19.13
N ASP A 35 -1.01 -30.54 -18.59
CA ASP A 35 -2.39 -30.85 -18.96
C ASP A 35 -3.04 -29.62 -19.67
N PRO A 36 -3.81 -29.77 -20.76
CA PRO A 36 -4.41 -28.66 -21.52
C PRO A 36 -5.48 -27.85 -20.77
N THR A 37 -5.93 -28.31 -19.61
CA THR A 37 -6.89 -27.63 -18.71
C THR A 37 -6.27 -26.39 -17.99
N ARG A 38 -4.95 -26.20 -18.17
CA ARG A 38 -4.07 -25.22 -17.52
C ARG A 38 -4.48 -23.75 -17.51
N GLY A 39 -5.26 -23.28 -18.48
CA GLY A 39 -5.54 -21.84 -18.62
C GLY A 39 -6.31 -21.27 -17.43
N GLN A 40 -7.25 -22.04 -16.90
CA GLN A 40 -8.11 -21.66 -15.78
C GLN A 40 -7.37 -21.83 -14.44
N ASP A 41 -6.50 -22.83 -14.35
CA ASP A 41 -5.61 -23.08 -13.20
C ASP A 41 -4.53 -22.00 -13.06
N ILE A 42 -4.00 -21.50 -14.18
CA ILE A 42 -3.02 -20.40 -14.16
C ILE A 42 -3.68 -19.11 -13.70
N ALA A 43 -4.87 -18.78 -14.20
CA ALA A 43 -5.57 -17.56 -13.81
C ALA A 43 -5.94 -17.56 -12.32
N SER A 44 -6.41 -18.70 -11.80
CA SER A 44 -6.73 -18.86 -10.38
C SER A 44 -5.48 -18.89 -9.50
N SER A 45 -4.39 -19.53 -9.94
CA SER A 45 -3.08 -19.44 -9.27
C SER A 45 -2.57 -18.01 -9.21
N LEU A 46 -2.58 -17.28 -10.33
CA LEU A 46 -2.15 -15.88 -10.39
C LEU A 46 -3.02 -14.99 -9.51
N LEU A 47 -4.32 -15.24 -9.43
CA LEU A 47 -5.21 -14.49 -8.53
C LEU A 47 -4.82 -14.71 -7.07
N ASN A 48 -4.52 -15.95 -6.68
CA ASN A 48 -4.04 -16.29 -5.34
C ASN A 48 -2.67 -15.64 -5.05
N ASP A 49 -1.75 -15.66 -6.01
CA ASP A 49 -0.44 -15.01 -5.89
C ASP A 49 -0.58 -13.50 -5.71
N VAL A 50 -1.45 -12.85 -6.50
CA VAL A 50 -1.75 -11.41 -6.37
C VAL A 50 -2.30 -11.09 -4.98
N LEU A 51 -3.19 -11.92 -4.44
CA LEU A 51 -3.73 -11.74 -3.09
C LEU A 51 -2.65 -11.94 -2.02
N PHE A 52 -1.81 -12.97 -2.16
CA PHE A 52 -0.69 -13.24 -1.27
C PHE A 52 0.30 -12.09 -1.25
N TYR A 53 0.80 -11.65 -2.41
CA TYR A 53 1.73 -10.53 -2.50
C TYR A 53 1.11 -9.24 -1.96
N ARG A 54 -0.16 -8.97 -2.26
CA ARG A 54 -0.86 -7.79 -1.74
C ARG A 54 -0.94 -7.78 -0.22
N GLN A 55 -1.15 -8.94 0.41
CA GLN A 55 -1.16 -9.07 1.86
C GLN A 55 0.24 -9.00 2.46
N ALA A 56 1.24 -9.61 1.80
CA ALA A 56 2.62 -9.60 2.26
C ALA A 56 3.33 -8.24 2.12
N THR A 57 2.85 -7.37 1.22
CA THR A 57 3.48 -6.06 0.95
C THR A 57 3.07 -4.96 1.94
N LEU A 58 1.91 -5.09 2.59
CA LEU A 58 1.34 -4.02 3.42
C LEU A 58 1.32 -4.42 4.90
N ALA A 59 1.75 -3.50 5.77
CA ALA A 59 1.59 -3.70 7.21
C ALA A 59 0.09 -3.70 7.60
N PRO A 60 -0.31 -4.38 8.69
CA PRO A 60 -1.71 -4.47 9.12
C PRO A 60 -2.41 -3.11 9.28
N ASN A 61 -1.70 -2.13 9.83
CA ASN A 61 -2.22 -0.76 10.01
C ASN A 61 -2.43 -0.05 8.66
N THR A 62 -1.59 -0.34 7.67
CA THR A 62 -1.65 0.19 6.31
C THR A 62 -2.89 -0.31 5.57
N HIS A 63 -3.37 -1.53 5.84
CA HIS A 63 -4.62 -2.03 5.24
C HIS A 63 -5.85 -1.21 5.67
N LYS A 64 -5.93 -0.83 6.94
CA LYS A 64 -7.04 -0.02 7.47
C LYS A 64 -7.01 1.38 6.88
N ALA A 65 -5.83 1.99 6.79
CA ALA A 65 -5.62 3.26 6.12
C ALA A 65 -6.03 3.17 4.64
N TYR A 66 -5.50 2.19 3.89
CA TYR A 66 -5.82 1.97 2.48
C TYR A 66 -7.33 1.86 2.24
N ARG A 67 -8.05 1.07 3.06
CA ARG A 67 -9.52 0.95 2.97
C ARG A 67 -10.21 2.29 3.18
N THR A 68 -9.76 3.08 4.15
CA THR A 68 -10.34 4.39 4.48
C THR A 68 -10.13 5.37 3.34
N HIS A 69 -8.89 5.53 2.87
CA HIS A 69 -8.54 6.42 1.78
C HIS A 69 -9.23 6.04 0.47
N ARG A 70 -9.25 4.74 0.14
CA ARG A 70 -9.95 4.22 -1.04
C ARG A 70 -11.45 4.49 -0.98
N LYS A 71 -12.09 4.34 0.17
CA LYS A 71 -13.53 4.65 0.33
C LYS A 71 -13.81 6.13 0.06
N THR A 72 -12.96 7.02 0.56
CA THR A 72 -13.09 8.47 0.31
C THR A 72 -12.91 8.80 -1.18
N TYR A 73 -11.94 8.17 -1.85
CA TYR A 73 -11.75 8.34 -3.29
C TYR A 73 -12.95 7.85 -4.10
N LEU A 74 -13.47 6.64 -3.81
CA LEU A 74 -14.65 6.11 -4.50
C LEU A 74 -15.87 7.01 -4.31
N ARG A 75 -16.05 7.58 -3.11
CA ARG A 75 -17.12 8.55 -2.85
C ARG A 75 -16.96 9.80 -3.72
N PHE A 76 -15.75 10.34 -3.84
CA PHE A 76 -15.45 11.46 -4.72
C PHE A 76 -15.74 11.13 -6.19
N CYS A 77 -15.35 9.95 -6.66
CA CYS A 77 -15.67 9.46 -8.00
C CYS A 77 -17.18 9.39 -8.24
N SER A 78 -17.94 8.85 -7.28
CA SER A 78 -19.41 8.83 -7.36
C SER A 78 -20.04 10.22 -7.37
N MET A 79 -19.48 11.18 -6.62
CA MET A 79 -19.99 12.56 -6.60
C MET A 79 -19.83 13.28 -7.95
N LEU A 80 -18.77 12.97 -8.69
CA LEU A 80 -18.47 13.60 -9.98
C LEU A 80 -18.86 12.72 -11.19
N ASN A 81 -19.47 11.55 -10.96
CA ASN A 81 -19.75 10.54 -12.00
C ASN A 81 -18.50 10.16 -12.82
N ILE A 82 -17.35 10.07 -12.16
CA ILE A 82 -16.07 9.70 -12.79
C ILE A 82 -15.79 8.21 -12.56
N SER A 83 -15.26 7.52 -13.59
CA SER A 83 -14.79 6.14 -13.41
C SER A 83 -13.60 6.08 -12.44
N PRO A 84 -13.65 5.24 -11.38
CA PRO A 84 -12.57 5.13 -10.39
C PRO A 84 -11.31 4.45 -10.93
N ALA A 85 -11.38 3.80 -12.11
CA ALA A 85 -10.24 3.24 -12.81
C ALA A 85 -10.46 3.30 -14.34
N PRO A 86 -9.41 3.53 -15.14
CA PRO A 86 -8.05 3.90 -14.76
C PRO A 86 -7.97 5.33 -14.19
N VAL A 87 -7.12 5.52 -13.19
CA VAL A 87 -6.94 6.83 -12.54
C VAL A 87 -6.12 7.75 -13.46
N SER A 88 -6.74 8.81 -13.95
CA SER A 88 -6.06 9.87 -14.71
C SER A 88 -5.41 10.89 -13.78
N THR A 89 -4.26 11.45 -14.19
CA THR A 89 -3.58 12.54 -13.48
C THR A 89 -4.50 13.74 -13.22
N VAL A 90 -5.37 14.06 -14.18
CA VAL A 90 -6.35 15.15 -14.02
C VAL A 90 -7.32 14.87 -12.88
N HIS A 91 -7.79 13.63 -12.74
CA HIS A 91 -8.68 13.22 -11.65
C HIS A 91 -7.96 13.22 -10.30
N LEU A 92 -6.67 12.87 -10.26
CA LEU A 92 -5.85 12.99 -9.05
C LEU A 92 -5.68 14.44 -8.60
N CYS A 93 -5.43 15.37 -9.53
CA CYS A 93 -5.33 16.80 -9.22
C CYS A 93 -6.67 17.35 -8.68
N LEU A 94 -7.80 16.98 -9.29
CA LEU A 94 -9.12 17.35 -8.80
C LEU A 94 -9.40 16.77 -7.40
N TYR A 95 -9.01 15.51 -7.18
CA TYR A 95 -9.14 14.88 -5.86
C TYR A 95 -8.25 15.56 -4.81
N ALA A 96 -7.01 15.93 -5.17
CA ALA A 96 -6.10 16.70 -4.32
C ALA A 96 -6.71 18.04 -3.91
N ALA A 97 -7.27 18.78 -4.88
CA ALA A 97 -7.93 20.06 -4.63
C ALA A 97 -9.19 19.89 -3.75
N TYR A 98 -9.96 18.81 -3.94
CA TYR A 98 -11.09 18.48 -3.08
C TYR A 98 -10.66 18.20 -1.64
N LEU A 99 -9.59 17.43 -1.43
CA LEU A 99 -9.07 17.10 -0.10
C LEU A 99 -8.45 18.30 0.60
N ALA A 100 -7.75 19.17 -0.13
CA ALA A 100 -7.11 20.38 0.42
C ALA A 100 -8.09 21.35 1.08
N ARG A 101 -9.40 21.24 0.78
CA ARG A 101 -10.45 22.03 1.45
C ARG A 101 -10.71 21.61 2.91
N PHE A 102 -10.35 20.38 3.27
CA PHE A 102 -10.69 19.79 4.57
C PHE A 102 -9.49 19.24 5.35
N LEU A 103 -8.32 19.10 4.69
CA LEU A 103 -7.15 18.44 5.25
C LEU A 103 -5.89 19.30 5.12
N LEU A 104 -4.96 19.08 6.05
CA LEU A 104 -3.61 19.62 5.97
C LEU A 104 -2.87 19.05 4.74
N PRO A 105 -1.96 19.82 4.10
CA PRO A 105 -1.22 19.38 2.91
C PRO A 105 -0.51 18.03 3.07
N GLN A 106 0.08 17.78 4.25
CA GLN A 106 0.73 16.51 4.57
C GLN A 106 -0.22 15.31 4.47
N SER A 107 -1.44 15.46 4.99
CA SER A 107 -2.46 14.42 4.91
C SER A 107 -2.92 14.20 3.46
N VAL A 108 -3.01 15.26 2.65
CA VAL A 108 -3.39 15.16 1.23
C VAL A 108 -2.40 14.28 0.47
N CYS A 109 -1.09 14.47 0.68
CA CYS A 109 -0.05 13.64 0.07
C CYS A 109 -0.25 12.16 0.37
N VAL A 110 -0.54 11.81 1.62
CA VAL A 110 -0.81 10.43 2.05
C VAL A 110 -2.01 9.85 1.29
N TYR A 111 -3.12 10.59 1.22
CA TYR A 111 -4.33 10.15 0.52
C TYR A 111 -4.08 9.89 -0.98
N ILE A 112 -3.31 10.75 -1.64
CA ILE A 112 -2.98 10.60 -3.06
C ILE A 112 -2.11 9.36 -3.29
N SER A 113 -1.11 9.13 -2.44
CA SER A 113 -0.25 7.94 -2.54
C SER A 113 -1.03 6.64 -2.45
N TYR A 114 -2.10 6.59 -1.65
CA TYR A 114 -2.97 5.40 -1.54
C TYR A 114 -3.86 5.14 -2.75
N VAL A 115 -4.08 6.15 -3.60
CA VAL A 115 -4.94 6.04 -4.80
C VAL A 115 -4.12 5.84 -6.06
N GLY A 116 -2.90 6.39 -6.11
CA GLY A 116 -1.98 6.26 -7.23
C GLY A 116 -1.15 4.96 -7.27
N LEU A 117 -1.21 4.13 -6.22
CA LEU A 117 -0.59 2.81 -6.12
C LEU A 117 -1.61 1.68 -6.35
#